data_AF-A0ABD2Y721-F1
#
_entry.id   AF-A0ABD2Y721-F1
#
_cell.length_a   1.000
_cell.length_b   1.000
_cell.length_c   1.000
_cell.angle_alpha   90.00
_cell.angle_beta   90.00
_cell.angle_gamma   90.00
#
_symmetry.space_group_name_H-M   'P 1'
#
loop_
_entity.id
_entity.type
_entity.pdbx_description
1 polymer ?
#
loop_
_entity_poly.entity_id
_entity_poly.type
_entity_poly.pdbx_seq_one_letter_code
_entity_poly.pdbx_strand_id
1 'polypeptide(L)'
;MLSMISIGSQFLVKTDSRNVAVNVSVTVLQPKLSRPIAIAWQKPMQGMKMNVDGSLSGNPGPSGTGGIVRIPEDKYSFFFYKSLTESTNLEAESLALLHDLEPCLNHGHLDVKIEMDSKELYCMVTSKDRIAWKIDHVVR
;
A
#
# COMPACT_ATOMS: atom_id res chain seq x y z
N MET A 1 -31.72 13.07 -7.41
CA MET A 1 -32.03 13.29 -5.98
C MET A 1 -31.13 12.36 -5.21
N LEU A 2 -29.96 12.83 -4.75
CA LEU A 2 -29.00 12.00 -4.01
C LEU A 2 -29.30 12.17 -2.52
N SER A 3 -29.64 11.08 -1.83
CA SER A 3 -29.81 11.06 -0.38
C SER A 3 -28.44 11.17 0.28
N MET A 4 -28.24 12.22 1.09
CA MET A 4 -27.09 12.32 1.97
C MET A 4 -27.36 11.48 3.21
N ILE A 5 -26.57 10.43 3.44
CA ILE A 5 -26.56 9.72 4.72
C ILE A 5 -25.56 10.46 5.62
N SER A 6 -26.08 11.25 6.56
CA SER A 6 -25.29 11.83 7.64
C SER A 6 -25.02 10.74 8.67
N ILE A 7 -23.78 10.25 8.75
CA ILE A 7 -23.35 9.40 9.85
C ILE A 7 -22.77 10.35 10.89
N GLY A 8 -23.62 10.85 11.78
CA GLY A 8 -23.19 11.64 12.93
C GLY A 8 -22.53 10.72 13.95
N SER A 9 -21.21 10.56 13.88
CA SER A 9 -20.44 9.90 14.93
C SER A 9 -19.81 10.96 15.83
N GLN A 10 -20.27 11.05 17.08
CA GLN A 10 -19.59 11.80 18.12
C GLN A 10 -18.29 11.07 18.48
N PHE A 11 -17.17 11.78 18.43
CA PHE A 11 -15.88 11.24 18.87
C PHE A 11 -15.40 11.99 20.11
N LEU A 12 -14.96 11.25 21.12
CA LEU A 12 -14.30 11.81 22.30
C LEU A 12 -12.82 11.96 22.00
N VAL A 13 -12.33 13.21 21.93
CA VAL A 13 -10.90 13.48 21.80
C VAL A 13 -10.34 13.62 23.21
N LYS A 14 -9.39 12.74 23.56
CA LYS A 14 -8.69 12.78 24.85
C LYS A 14 -7.49 13.70 24.73
N THR A 15 -7.44 14.72 25.59
CA THR A 15 -6.27 15.59 25.76
C THR A 15 -5.62 15.30 27.10
N ASP A 16 -4.38 15.76 27.30
CA ASP A 16 -3.54 15.43 28.47
C ASP A 16 -4.15 15.77 29.83
N SER A 17 -5.26 16.49 29.89
CA SER A 17 -5.94 16.79 31.16
C SER A 17 -7.48 16.76 31.15
N ARG A 18 -8.17 16.58 30.00
CA ARG A 18 -9.65 16.47 29.94
C ARG A 18 -10.15 15.67 28.73
N ASN A 19 -11.31 15.03 28.89
CA ASN A 19 -12.11 14.51 27.78
C ASN A 19 -12.96 15.65 27.22
N VAL A 20 -12.80 15.99 25.95
CA VAL A 20 -13.63 16.97 25.26
C VAL A 20 -14.46 16.25 24.20
N ALA A 21 -15.78 16.37 24.29
CA ALA A 21 -16.68 15.88 23.25
C ALA A 21 -16.62 16.83 22.05
N VAL A 22 -16.20 16.32 20.90
CA VAL A 22 -16.16 17.09 19.64
C VAL A 22 -17.14 16.45 18.67
N ASN A 23 -18.04 17.26 18.12
CA ASN A 23 -18.89 16.83 17.02
C ASN A 23 -18.09 16.96 15.72
N VAL A 24 -17.69 15.83 15.14
CA VAL A 24 -17.03 15.80 13.83
C VAL A 24 -18.05 15.30 12.81
N SER A 25 -18.47 16.17 11.90
CA SER A 25 -19.29 15.76 10.75
C SER A 25 -18.36 15.26 9.65
N VAL A 26 -18.29 13.93 9.46
CA VAL A 26 -17.59 13.34 8.31
C VAL A 26 -18.59 13.12 7.19
N THR A 27 -18.45 13.87 6.09
CA THR A 27 -19.21 13.59 4.88
C THR A 27 -18.48 12.51 4.08
N VAL A 28 -19.02 11.29 4.10
CA VAL A 28 -18.55 10.22 3.21
C VAL A 28 -19.10 10.52 1.82
N LEU A 29 -18.23 11.00 0.93
CA LEU A 29 -18.57 11.09 -0.49
C LEU A 29 -18.66 9.68 -1.04
N GLN A 30 -19.82 9.30 -1.57
CA GLN A 30 -19.90 8.06 -2.31
C GLN A 30 -18.98 8.15 -3.53
N PRO A 31 -18.10 7.16 -3.77
CA PRO A 31 -17.30 7.14 -4.98
C PRO A 31 -18.25 7.14 -6.18
N LYS A 32 -17.99 8.03 -7.15
CA LYS A 32 -18.70 7.97 -8.43
C LYS A 32 -18.46 6.57 -9.01
N LEU A 33 -19.53 5.79 -9.15
CA LEU A 33 -19.48 4.50 -9.84
C LEU A 33 -19.15 4.77 -11.31
N SER A 34 -17.86 4.70 -11.64
CA SER A 34 -17.39 4.69 -13.01
C SER A 34 -17.55 3.29 -13.61
N ARG A 35 -17.90 3.24 -14.90
CA ARG A 35 -17.85 2.00 -15.69
C ARG A 35 -16.51 1.27 -15.46
N PRO A 36 -16.50 -0.05 -15.19
CA PRO A 36 -15.25 -0.80 -15.11
C PRO A 36 -14.46 -0.64 -16.40
N ILE A 37 -13.16 -0.35 -16.29
CA ILE A 37 -12.25 -0.28 -17.43
C ILE A 37 -11.29 -1.46 -17.29
N ALA A 38 -11.20 -2.28 -18.33
CA ALA A 38 -10.17 -3.31 -18.38
C ALA A 38 -8.81 -2.63 -18.53
N ILE A 39 -7.94 -2.82 -17.53
CA ILE A 39 -6.55 -2.40 -17.59
C ILE A 39 -5.68 -3.65 -17.75
N ALA A 40 -4.76 -3.61 -18.70
CA ALA A 40 -3.81 -4.69 -18.95
C ALA A 40 -2.43 -4.25 -18.50
N TRP A 41 -1.76 -5.09 -17.71
CA TRP A 41 -0.40 -4.85 -17.28
C TRP A 41 0.55 -4.95 -18.47
N GLN A 42 1.03 -3.79 -18.94
CA GLN A 42 1.94 -3.69 -20.08
C GLN A 42 3.37 -4.08 -19.69
N LYS A 43 4.01 -4.87 -20.56
CA LYS A 43 5.43 -5.23 -20.44
C LYS A 43 6.31 -3.95 -20.53
N PRO A 44 7.35 -3.79 -19.69
CA PRO A 44 8.27 -2.67 -19.81
C PRO A 44 9.07 -2.73 -21.13
N MET A 45 9.31 -1.57 -21.76
CA MET A 45 10.19 -1.49 -22.93
C MET A 45 11.68 -1.58 -22.55
N GLN A 46 12.04 -1.06 -21.38
CA GLN A 46 13.37 -1.05 -20.77
C GLN A 46 13.18 -1.11 -19.25
N GLY A 47 14.20 -1.61 -18.54
CA GLY A 47 14.15 -1.78 -17.08
C GLY A 47 13.12 -2.80 -16.60
N MET A 48 13.18 -3.16 -15.33
CA MET A 48 12.22 -4.11 -14.77
C MET A 48 10.93 -3.42 -14.34
N LYS A 49 9.83 -4.15 -14.36
CA LYS A 49 8.54 -3.69 -13.84
C LYS A 49 8.07 -4.60 -12.72
N MET A 50 7.85 -4.03 -11.55
CA MET A 50 7.38 -4.71 -10.34
C MET A 50 5.94 -4.30 -10.07
N ASN A 51 5.13 -5.25 -9.61
CA ASN A 51 3.83 -4.98 -9.03
C ASN A 51 3.78 -5.70 -7.68
N VAL A 52 3.60 -4.94 -6.59
CA VAL A 52 3.69 -5.45 -5.21
C VAL A 52 2.39 -5.16 -4.48
N ASP A 53 1.99 -6.07 -3.59
CA ASP A 53 0.73 -5.99 -2.85
C ASP A 53 0.85 -6.68 -1.47
N GLY A 54 0.22 -6.06 -0.47
CA GLY A 54 0.03 -6.57 0.88
C GLY A 54 -1.46 -6.86 1.15
N SER A 55 -1.76 -8.09 1.56
CA SER A 55 -3.10 -8.51 1.96
C SER A 55 -3.21 -8.66 3.47
N LEU A 56 -4.39 -8.41 4.03
CA LEU A 56 -4.59 -8.42 5.47
C LEU A 56 -5.99 -8.95 5.85
N SER A 57 -6.04 -9.73 6.92
CA SER A 57 -7.26 -10.22 7.56
C SER A 57 -7.33 -9.73 9.01
N GLY A 58 -7.88 -8.52 9.21
CA GLY A 58 -7.89 -7.80 10.50
C GLY A 58 -6.61 -6.97 10.69
N ASN A 59 -6.70 -5.76 11.27
CA ASN A 59 -5.55 -4.84 11.39
C ASN A 59 -5.27 -4.42 12.86
N PRO A 60 -4.19 -4.91 13.49
CA PRO A 60 -3.26 -5.95 13.01
C PRO A 60 -3.93 -7.34 12.95
N GLY A 61 -3.34 -8.25 12.18
CA GLY A 61 -3.85 -9.61 12.02
C GLY A 61 -3.07 -10.42 10.99
N PRO A 62 -3.49 -11.68 10.72
CA PRO A 62 -2.87 -12.51 9.69
C PRO A 62 -2.88 -11.82 8.33
N SER A 63 -1.76 -11.90 7.62
CA SER A 63 -1.54 -11.16 6.39
C SER A 63 -0.77 -11.98 5.36
N GLY A 64 -0.72 -11.47 4.15
CA GLY A 64 0.09 -11.99 3.07
C GLY A 64 0.81 -10.84 2.38
N THR A 65 1.95 -11.14 1.80
CA THR A 65 2.71 -10.20 1.00
C THR A 65 3.08 -10.89 -0.31
N GLY A 66 3.11 -10.17 -1.43
CA GLY A 66 3.42 -10.77 -2.71
C GLY A 66 3.76 -9.74 -3.77
N GLY A 67 4.27 -10.24 -4.89
CA GLY A 67 4.63 -9.40 -6.01
C GLY A 67 5.04 -10.17 -7.23
N ILE A 68 5.14 -9.45 -8.35
CA ILE A 68 5.53 -9.96 -9.65
C ILE A 68 6.49 -8.99 -10.33
N VAL A 69 7.62 -9.53 -10.80
CA VAL A 69 8.66 -8.80 -11.52
C VAL A 69 8.69 -9.27 -12.97
N ARG A 70 8.63 -8.31 -13.91
CA ARG A 70 8.81 -8.53 -15.35
C ARG A 70 10.08 -7.85 -15.86
N ILE A 71 10.81 -8.56 -16.71
CA ILE A 71 12.04 -8.09 -17.36
C ILE A 71 11.75 -7.76 -18.85
N PRO A 72 12.38 -6.73 -19.46
CA PRO A 72 12.11 -6.30 -20.84
C PRO A 72 12.43 -7.35 -21.90
N GLU A 73 13.49 -8.12 -21.72
CA GLU A 73 14.04 -8.97 -22.76
C GLU A 73 13.46 -10.39 -22.71
N ASP A 74 12.93 -10.78 -21.56
CA ASP A 74 12.51 -12.15 -21.32
C ASP A 74 11.01 -12.39 -21.45
N LYS A 75 10.64 -13.64 -21.74
CA LYS A 75 9.29 -14.18 -21.49
C LYS A 75 9.05 -14.50 -20.01
N TYR A 76 10.09 -14.40 -19.20
CA TYR A 76 10.07 -14.83 -17.80
C TYR A 76 9.58 -13.70 -16.91
N SER A 77 8.73 -14.07 -15.96
CA SER A 77 8.32 -13.24 -14.84
C SER A 77 8.62 -14.02 -13.59
N PHE A 78 9.15 -13.35 -12.58
CA PHE A 78 9.31 -13.93 -11.25
C PHE A 78 8.15 -13.44 -10.40
N PHE A 79 7.61 -14.31 -9.56
CA PHE A 79 6.60 -13.93 -8.61
C PHE A 79 6.96 -14.53 -7.25
N PHE A 80 6.52 -13.86 -6.19
CA PHE A 80 6.63 -14.39 -4.85
C PHE A 80 5.34 -14.15 -4.10
N TYR A 81 5.15 -14.94 -3.05
CA TYR A 81 4.17 -14.68 -2.02
C TYR A 81 4.68 -15.24 -0.70
N LYS A 82 4.28 -14.62 0.40
CA LYS A 82 4.62 -15.07 1.75
C LYS A 82 3.47 -14.79 2.70
N SER A 83 3.07 -15.80 3.46
CA SER A 83 2.13 -15.65 4.56
C SER A 83 2.86 -15.09 5.79
N LEU A 84 2.23 -14.14 6.45
CA LEU A 84 2.70 -13.49 7.66
C LEU A 84 1.72 -13.82 8.79
N THR A 85 2.25 -14.15 9.97
CA THR A 85 1.42 -14.55 11.12
C THR A 85 0.59 -13.38 11.64
N GLU A 86 1.21 -12.22 11.76
CA GLU A 86 0.57 -10.99 12.21
C GLU A 86 1.34 -9.79 11.65
N SER A 87 0.64 -8.88 10.98
CA SER A 87 1.18 -7.58 10.59
C SER A 87 0.06 -6.54 10.51
N THR A 88 0.45 -5.29 10.37
CA THR A 88 -0.42 -4.22 9.87
C THR A 88 -0.47 -4.24 8.34
N ASN A 89 -1.42 -3.48 7.77
CA ASN A 89 -1.52 -3.29 6.32
C ASN A 89 -0.19 -2.73 5.76
N LEU A 90 0.29 -1.62 6.34
CA LEU A 90 1.51 -0.96 5.88
C LEU A 90 2.75 -1.86 5.98
N GLU A 91 2.86 -2.70 7.01
CA GLU A 91 3.94 -3.67 7.13
C GLU A 91 3.89 -4.74 6.02
N ALA A 92 2.72 -5.28 5.70
CA ALA A 92 2.57 -6.28 4.63
C ALA A 92 2.97 -5.71 3.25
N GLU A 93 2.52 -4.48 2.96
CA GLU A 93 2.87 -3.73 1.75
C GLU A 93 4.36 -3.40 1.68
N SER A 94 4.94 -2.93 2.80
CA SER A 94 6.36 -2.59 2.88
C SER A 94 7.25 -3.82 2.69
N LEU A 95 6.85 -4.96 3.27
CA LEU A 95 7.52 -6.23 3.08
C LEU A 95 7.41 -6.71 1.63
N ALA A 96 6.31 -6.40 0.94
CA ALA A 96 6.13 -6.77 -0.47
C ALA A 96 7.17 -6.08 -1.34
N LEU A 97 7.28 -4.76 -1.14
CA LEU A 97 8.26 -3.93 -1.83
C LEU A 97 9.70 -4.37 -1.54
N LEU A 98 10.03 -4.58 -0.27
CA LEU A 98 11.39 -4.96 0.13
C LEU A 98 11.82 -6.28 -0.52
N HIS A 99 10.94 -7.29 -0.48
CA HIS A 99 11.24 -8.63 -0.99
C HIS A 99 11.48 -8.66 -2.50
N ASP A 100 10.77 -7.83 -3.28
CA ASP A 100 11.00 -7.71 -4.72
C ASP A 100 12.23 -6.82 -5.05
N LEU A 101 12.44 -5.75 -4.29
CA LEU A 101 13.46 -4.76 -4.61
C LEU A 101 14.87 -5.21 -4.22
N GLU A 102 15.04 -5.86 -3.06
CA GLU A 102 16.36 -6.26 -2.56
C GLU A 102 17.12 -7.19 -3.53
N PRO A 103 16.53 -8.28 -4.05
CA PRO A 103 17.20 -9.12 -5.04
C PRO A 103 17.56 -8.32 -6.30
N CYS A 104 16.67 -7.44 -6.76
CA CYS A 104 16.88 -6.67 -7.98
C CYS A 104 18.08 -5.73 -7.86
N LEU A 105 18.21 -5.04 -6.73
CA LEU A 105 19.36 -4.20 -6.42
C LEU A 105 20.64 -5.02 -6.29
N ASN A 106 20.58 -6.17 -5.60
CA ASN A 106 21.74 -7.05 -5.41
C ASN A 106 22.29 -7.63 -6.73
N HIS A 107 21.45 -7.79 -7.75
CA HIS A 107 21.85 -8.21 -9.09
C HIS A 107 22.24 -7.03 -10.02
N GLY A 108 22.30 -5.80 -9.50
CA GLY A 108 22.72 -4.62 -10.25
C GLY A 108 21.64 -4.02 -11.17
N HIS A 109 20.37 -4.39 -10.98
CA HIS A 109 19.28 -3.80 -11.74
C HIS A 109 18.82 -2.49 -11.11
N LEU A 110 19.23 -1.36 -11.71
CA LEU A 110 18.96 -0.02 -11.18
C LEU A 110 17.76 0.67 -11.84
N ASP A 111 17.36 0.22 -13.03
CA ASP A 111 16.18 0.74 -13.74
C ASP A 111 14.96 -0.13 -13.43
N VAL A 112 14.16 0.32 -12.45
CA VAL A 112 13.01 -0.40 -11.91
C VAL A 112 11.80 0.51 -11.82
N LYS A 113 10.70 0.07 -12.42
CA LYS A 113 9.38 0.70 -12.31
C LYS A 113 8.51 -0.11 -11.36
N ILE A 114 8.11 0.50 -10.25
CA ILE A 114 7.30 -0.15 -9.23
C ILE A 114 5.87 0.37 -9.31
N GLU A 115 4.91 -0.55 -9.35
CA GLU A 115 3.48 -0.30 -9.19
C GLU A 115 3.03 -0.87 -7.84
N MET A 116 2.34 -0.04 -7.06
CA MET A 116 1.74 -0.38 -5.77
C MET A 116 0.42 0.37 -5.68
N ASP A 117 -0.58 -0.20 -5.01
CA ASP A 117 -1.87 0.44 -4.75
C ASP A 117 -1.96 1.05 -3.33
N SER A 118 -0.97 0.78 -2.47
CA SER A 118 -0.77 1.48 -1.20
C SER A 118 -0.27 2.92 -1.40
N LYS A 119 -1.19 3.88 -1.26
CA LYS A 119 -0.88 5.32 -1.31
C LYS A 119 0.05 5.73 -0.16
N GLU A 120 -0.17 5.18 1.03
CA GLU A 120 0.63 5.43 2.22
C GLU A 120 2.09 5.03 2.00
N LEU A 121 2.33 3.81 1.48
CA LEU A 121 3.67 3.34 1.15
C LEU A 121 4.30 4.19 0.04
N TYR A 122 3.54 4.53 -1.01
CA TYR A 122 4.03 5.40 -2.09
C TYR A 122 4.55 6.74 -1.56
N CYS A 123 3.80 7.37 -0.66
CA CYS A 123 4.21 8.62 -0.04
C CYS A 123 5.50 8.44 0.79
N MET A 124 5.63 7.31 1.52
CA MET A 124 6.81 6.95 2.32
C MET A 124 8.08 6.84 1.50
N VAL A 125 8.04 6.09 0.41
CA VAL A 125 9.24 5.85 -0.39
C VAL A 125 9.60 7.04 -1.27
N THR A 126 8.63 7.86 -1.67
CA THR A 126 8.88 9.03 -2.52
C THR A 126 9.15 10.32 -1.75
N SER A 127 9.01 10.31 -0.41
CA SER A 127 9.13 11.51 0.45
C SER A 127 8.24 12.69 -0.01
N LYS A 128 7.14 12.41 -0.71
CA LYS A 128 6.26 13.45 -1.27
C LYS A 128 5.39 14.15 -0.23
N ASP A 129 5.19 13.52 0.93
CA ASP A 129 4.39 14.05 2.04
C ASP A 129 5.17 14.02 3.36
N ARG A 130 4.77 14.86 4.33
CA ARG A 130 5.22 14.73 5.72
C ARG A 130 4.39 13.65 6.40
N ILE A 131 4.99 12.49 6.49
CA ILE A 131 4.39 11.28 7.04
C ILE A 131 4.96 11.10 8.43
N ALA A 132 4.10 10.81 9.40
CA ALA A 132 4.50 10.72 10.81
C ALA A 132 5.45 9.55 11.10
N TRP A 133 5.57 8.61 10.16
CA TRP A 133 6.28 7.34 10.33
C TRP A 133 7.36 7.20 9.25
N LYS A 134 8.50 6.65 9.63
CA LYS A 134 9.57 6.22 8.71
C LYS A 134 9.56 4.70 8.64
N ILE A 135 9.78 4.16 7.44
CA ILE A 135 10.05 2.73 7.29
C ILE A 135 11.53 2.54 7.67
N ASP A 136 11.76 1.73 8.70
CA ASP A 136 13.10 1.31 9.10
C ASP A 136 13.13 -0.22 9.08
N HIS A 137 14.15 -0.78 8.42
CA HIS A 137 14.33 -2.22 8.40
C HIS A 137 14.98 -2.65 9.71
N VAL A 138 14.17 -2.86 10.75
CA VAL A 138 14.65 -3.44 12.00
C VAL A 138 14.79 -4.95 11.80
N VAL A 139 16.02 -5.41 11.53
CA VAL A 139 16.35 -6.84 11.61
C VAL A 139 16.09 -7.27 13.05
N ARG A 140 15.11 -8.15 13.27
CA ARG A 140 14.93 -8.86 14.54
C ARG A 140 15.54 -10.25 14.46
#